data_AF-A0A3D4ADN9-F1
#
_entry.id   AF-A0A3D4ADN9-F1
#
_cell.length_a   1.000
_cell.length_b   1.000
_cell.length_c   1.000
_cell.angle_alpha   90.00
_cell.angle_beta   90.00
_cell.angle_gamma   90.00
#
_symmetry.space_group_name_H-M   'P 1'
#
loop_
_entity.id
_entity.type
_entity.pdbx_description
1 polymer ?
#
loop_
_entity_poly.entity_id
_entity_poly.type
_entity_poly.pdbx_seq_one_letter_code
_entity_poly.pdbx_strand_id
1 'polypeptide(L)'
;LMRAKKKLIGQQQIANQSNDSFGYQCALDELYGLGFNHYKSLEHDVEAVTLDDVKRAAGKYFRDQPYVLATVRPPDGSAAAKGK
;
A
#
# COMPACT_ATOMS: atom_id res chain seq x y z
N LEU A 1 -3.33 11.50 11.94
CA LEU A 1 -2.57 10.26 12.23
C LEU A 1 -3.48 9.15 12.77
N MET A 2 -4.20 9.35 13.89
CA MET A 2 -5.07 8.33 14.51
C MET A 2 -6.04 7.63 13.53
N ARG A 3 -6.77 8.40 12.70
CA ARG A 3 -7.69 7.83 11.69
C ARG A 3 -6.99 6.89 10.69
N ALA A 4 -5.79 7.23 10.25
CA ALA A 4 -5.04 6.44 9.29
C ALA A 4 -4.55 5.13 9.91
N LYS A 5 -4.04 5.18 11.15
CA LYS A 5 -3.63 3.98 11.91
C LYS A 5 -4.79 3.01 12.10
N LYS A 6 -5.93 3.50 12.62
CA LYS A 6 -7.14 2.69 12.81
C LYS A 6 -7.64 2.05 11.51
N LYS A 7 -7.58 2.80 10.40
CA LYS A 7 -7.96 2.25 9.08
C LYS A 7 -7.05 1.08 8.68
N LEU A 8 -5.72 1.25 8.81
CA LEU A 8 -4.75 0.23 8.41
C LEU A 8 -4.90 -1.05 9.25
N ILE A 9 -4.99 -0.91 10.57
CA ILE A 9 -5.20 -2.05 11.48
C ILE A 9 -6.51 -2.78 11.15
N GLY A 10 -7.61 -2.03 10.97
CA GLY A 10 -8.89 -2.61 10.58
C GLY A 10 -8.85 -3.34 9.23
N GLN A 11 -8.12 -2.80 8.24
CA GLN A 11 -7.95 -3.46 6.94
C GLN A 11 -7.21 -4.79 7.07
N GLN A 12 -6.15 -4.87 7.89
CA GLN A 12 -5.47 -6.14 8.13
C GLN A 12 -6.38 -7.15 8.83
N GLN A 13 -7.13 -6.72 9.84
CA GLN A 13 -8.06 -7.59 10.57
C GLN A 13 -9.12 -8.18 9.64
N ILE A 14 -9.57 -7.43 8.64
CA ILE A 14 -10.49 -7.92 7.60
C ILE A 14 -9.76 -8.89 6.65
N ALA A 15 -8.55 -8.54 6.18
CA ALA A 15 -7.77 -9.39 5.29
C ALA A 15 -7.43 -10.76 5.91
N ASN A 16 -7.13 -10.79 7.21
CA ASN A 16 -6.83 -12.01 7.95
C ASN A 16 -8.03 -12.97 8.09
N GLN A 17 -9.26 -12.53 7.78
CA GLN A 17 -10.45 -13.40 7.80
C GLN A 17 -10.60 -14.25 6.54
N SER A 18 -9.88 -13.90 5.47
CA SER A 18 -9.82 -14.67 4.22
C SER A 18 -8.62 -15.61 4.27
N ASN A 19 -8.87 -16.92 4.17
CA ASN A 19 -7.80 -17.93 4.22
C ASN A 19 -6.84 -17.82 3.03
N ASP A 20 -7.35 -17.45 1.86
CA ASP A 20 -6.55 -17.21 0.66
C ASP A 20 -5.62 -16.01 0.82
N SER A 21 -6.17 -14.85 1.23
CA SER A 21 -5.38 -13.63 1.44
C SER A 21 -4.38 -13.81 2.60
N PHE A 22 -4.81 -14.46 3.68
CA PHE A 22 -3.96 -14.73 4.84
C PHE A 22 -2.83 -15.70 4.51
N GLY A 23 -3.12 -16.81 3.84
CA GLY A 23 -2.11 -17.79 3.43
C GLY A 23 -1.08 -17.19 2.46
N TYR A 24 -1.54 -16.37 1.51
CA TYR A 24 -0.67 -15.66 0.58
C TYR A 24 0.29 -14.70 1.30
N GLN A 25 -0.23 -13.90 2.25
CA GLN A 25 0.59 -12.97 3.02
C GLN A 25 1.62 -13.71 3.88
N CYS A 26 1.21 -14.76 4.62
CA CYS A 26 2.13 -15.56 5.43
C CYS A 26 3.24 -16.21 4.61
N ALA A 27 2.93 -16.68 3.40
CA ALA A 27 3.94 -17.26 2.51
C ALA A 27 4.95 -16.21 2.01
N LEU A 28 4.49 -14.99 1.69
CA LEU A 28 5.38 -13.88 1.33
C LEU A 28 6.24 -13.43 2.50
N ASP A 29 5.67 -13.33 3.70
CA ASP A 29 6.40 -12.93 4.90
C ASP A 29 7.51 -13.96 5.23
N GLU A 30 7.24 -15.26 5.07
CA GLU A 30 8.26 -16.31 5.19
C GLU A 30 9.34 -16.18 4.10
N LEU A 31 8.93 -15.99 2.84
CA LEU A 31 9.84 -15.83 1.70
C LEU A 31 10.79 -14.63 1.86
N TYR A 32 10.30 -13.54 2.45
CA TYR A 32 11.10 -12.34 2.72
C TYR A 32 11.86 -12.38 4.05
N GLY A 33 11.77 -13.48 4.81
CA GLY A 33 12.50 -13.67 6.07
C GLY A 33 11.90 -12.94 7.28
N LEU A 34 10.65 -12.50 7.19
CA LEU A 34 9.90 -11.88 8.29
C LEU A 34 9.27 -12.94 9.22
N GLY A 35 8.91 -14.10 8.65
CA GLY A 35 8.33 -15.24 9.33
C GLY A 35 6.80 -15.28 9.26
N PHE A 36 6.22 -16.50 9.26
CA PHE A 36 4.77 -16.71 9.14
C PHE A 36 3.91 -15.98 10.20
N ASN A 37 4.49 -15.62 11.35
CA ASN A 37 3.79 -14.96 12.46
C ASN A 37 3.93 -13.44 12.45
N HIS A 38 4.58 -12.86 11.44
CA HIS A 38 4.85 -11.43 11.32
C HIS A 38 3.58 -10.55 11.38
N TYR A 39 2.45 -11.03 10.84
CA TYR A 39 1.16 -10.33 10.93
C TYR A 39 0.75 -9.92 12.36
N LYS A 40 1.29 -10.57 13.40
CA LYS A 40 1.02 -10.24 14.81
C LYS A 40 1.70 -8.96 15.28
N SER A 41 2.79 -8.53 14.64
CA SER A 41 3.51 -7.29 15.03
C SER A 41 2.88 -6.04 14.45
N LEU A 42 2.11 -6.16 13.37
CA LEU A 42 1.59 -5.03 12.59
C LEU A 42 0.91 -3.97 13.45
N GLU A 43 0.02 -4.38 14.37
CA GLU A 43 -0.71 -3.43 15.22
C GLU A 43 0.23 -2.61 16.11
N HIS A 44 1.19 -3.28 16.76
CA HIS A 44 2.22 -2.62 17.55
C HIS A 44 3.05 -1.65 16.70
N ASP A 45 3.52 -2.10 15.54
CA ASP A 45 4.42 -1.33 14.69
C ASP A 45 3.72 -0.10 14.09
N VAL A 46 2.44 -0.23 13.70
CA VAL A 46 1.61 0.88 13.23
C VAL A 46 1.32 1.86 14.36
N GLU A 47 1.06 1.38 15.57
CA GLU A 47 0.87 2.26 16.73
C GLU A 47 2.15 2.98 17.16
N ALA A 48 3.33 2.39 16.95
CA ALA A 48 4.62 3.04 17.22
C ALA A 48 4.93 4.22 16.28
N VAL A 49 4.30 4.29 15.08
CA VAL A 49 4.59 5.36 14.10
C VAL A 49 4.26 6.74 14.65
N THR A 50 5.25 7.64 14.63
CA THR A 50 5.08 9.04 15.05
C THR A 50 4.79 9.97 13.87
N LEU A 51 4.38 11.21 14.17
CA LEU A 51 4.20 12.23 13.13
C LEU A 51 5.51 12.57 12.43
N ASP A 52 6.64 12.55 13.15
CA ASP A 52 7.94 12.91 12.59
C ASP A 52 8.48 11.80 11.69
N ASP A 53 8.19 10.53 11.97
CA ASP A 53 8.48 9.43 11.04
C ASP A 53 7.73 9.62 9.71
N VAL A 54 6.47 10.04 9.76
CA VAL A 54 5.68 10.35 8.57
C VAL A 54 6.28 11.52 7.79
N LYS A 55 6.67 12.60 8.47
CA LYS A 55 7.35 13.73 7.82
C LYS A 55 8.68 13.32 7.20
N ARG A 56 9.46 12.47 7.87
CA ARG A 56 10.74 11.94 7.39
C ARG A 56 10.54 11.09 6.13
N ALA A 57 9.58 10.17 6.14
CA ALA A 57 9.24 9.37 4.96
C ALA A 57 8.74 10.24 3.79
N ALA A 58 7.90 11.23 4.08
CA ALA A 58 7.39 12.15 3.07
C ALA A 58 8.51 12.99 2.43
N GLY A 59 9.46 13.47 3.24
CA GLY A 59 10.65 14.15 2.75
C GLY A 59 11.54 13.24 1.90
N LYS A 60 11.72 11.98 2.28
CA LYS A 60 12.55 11.03 1.52
C LYS A 60 11.98 10.70 0.14
N TYR A 61 10.67 10.49 0.03
CA TYR A 61 10.07 9.94 -1.19
C TYR A 61 9.30 10.95 -2.05
N PHE A 62 8.82 12.07 -1.49
CA PHE A 62 8.00 13.04 -2.23
C PHE A 62 8.66 14.42 -2.39
N ARG A 63 9.67 14.76 -1.59
CA ARG A 63 10.36 16.06 -1.72
C ARG A 63 11.58 15.92 -2.61
N ASP A 64 11.63 16.74 -3.66
CA ASP A 64 12.76 16.90 -4.58
C ASP A 64 13.28 15.59 -5.19
N GLN A 65 12.42 14.56 -5.26
CA GLN A 65 12.73 13.28 -5.90
C GLN A 65 12.30 13.28 -7.37
N PRO A 66 13.07 12.62 -8.26
CA PRO A 66 12.62 12.40 -9.63
C PRO A 66 11.31 11.61 -9.60
N TYR A 67 10.29 12.14 -10.28
CA TYR A 67 8.99 11.48 -10.41
C TYR A 67 8.70 11.17 -11.87
N VAL A 68 7.94 10.11 -12.09
CA VAL A 68 7.42 9.75 -13.42
C VAL A 68 5.94 10.10 -13.46
N LEU A 69 5.55 10.98 -14.37
CA LEU A 69 4.14 11.30 -14.62
C LEU A 69 3.66 10.59 -15.89
N ALA A 70 2.89 9.52 -15.70
CA ALA A 70 2.20 8.82 -16.78
C ALA A 70 0.74 9.31 -16.84
N THR A 71 0.33 9.90 -17.97
CA THR A 71 -1.06 10.30 -18.21
C THR A 71 -1.62 9.53 -19.40
N VAL A 72 -2.67 8.74 -19.17
CA VAL A 72 -3.40 8.05 -20.23
C VAL A 72 -4.63 8.88 -20.57
N ARG A 73 -4.79 9.22 -21.85
CA ARG A 73 -5.98 9.90 -22.37
C ARG A 73 -6.67 9.00 -23.40
N PRO A 74 -8.00 9.02 -23.48
CA PRO A 74 -8.68 8.44 -24.62
C PRO A 74 -8.14 9.10 -25.90
N PRO A 75 -8.11 8.39 -27.03
CA PRO A 75 -7.70 8.98 -28.30
C PRO A 75 -8.58 10.20 -28.59
N ASP A 76 -7.98 11.31 -29.02
CA ASP A 76 -8.74 12.50 -29.43
C ASP A 76 -9.80 12.05 -30.45
N GLY A 77 -11.04 12.49 -30.25
CA GLY A 77 -12.26 12.03 -30.93
C GLY A 77 -12.35 12.28 -32.44
N SER A 78 -11.24 12.20 -33.17
CA SER A 78 -11.15 12.30 -34.63
C SER A 78 -10.76 10.99 -35.32
N ALA A 79 -10.61 9.87 -34.60
CA ALA A 79 -10.30 8.57 -35.21
C ALA A 79 -11.41 7.51 -35.08
N ALA A 80 -12.53 7.82 -34.40
CA ALA A 80 -13.66 6.88 -34.23
C ALA A 80 -14.75 7.00 -35.31
N ALA A 81 -14.47 7.68 -36.43
CA ALA A 81 -15.42 7.86 -37.52
C ALA A 81 -14.85 7.47 -38.89
N LYS A 82 -14.03 6.40 -38.98
CA LYS A 82 -13.76 5.70 -40.25
C LYS A 82 -13.54 4.20 -40.00
N GLY A 83 -14.64 3.49 -39.77
CA GLY A 83 -14.73 2.05 -39.96
C GLY A 83 -16.06 1.77 -40.63
N LYS A 84 -16.02 1.48 -41.94
CA LYS A 84 -17.14 1.02 -42.74
C LYS A 84 -17.65 -0.33 -42.23
#